data_AF-A0A0F9W1Y1-F1
#
_entry.id   AF-A0A0F9W1Y1-F1
#
_cell.length_a   1.000
_cell.length_b   1.000
_cell.length_c   1.000
_cell.angle_alpha   90.00
_cell.angle_beta   90.00
_cell.angle_gamma   90.00
#
_symmetry.space_group_name_H-M   'P 1'
#
loop_
_entity.id
_entity.type
_entity.pdbx_description
1 polymer ?
#
loop_
_entity_poly.entity_id
_entity_poly.type
_entity_poly.pdbx_seq_one_letter_code
_entity_poly.pdbx_strand_id
1 'polypeptide(L)'
;MNGGNPLNDCPIDWDKAKEWQECANAKCEGDSPEWSWDCGFKLDFDGPLLRVSSRFYPPKTHYGDTWDGNVTIYIFDKKVSTMAFDCKTLDELKIAVESYIMGFVDEIEKHLNNG
;
A
#
# COMPACT_ATOMS: atom_id res chain seq x y z
N MET A 1 -4.93 -9.71 24.54
CA MET A 1 -5.57 -11.04 24.58
C MET A 1 -5.90 -11.38 23.13
N ASN A 2 -5.47 -12.52 22.59
CA ASN A 2 -6.04 -13.83 22.94
C ASN A 2 -4.98 -14.89 23.24
N GLY A 3 -4.61 -15.02 24.52
CA GLY A 3 -3.78 -16.10 25.06
C GLY A 3 -4.66 -17.27 25.51
N GLY A 4 -5.32 -17.92 24.53
CA GLY A 4 -5.97 -19.20 24.76
C GLY A 4 -4.95 -20.34 24.76
N ASN A 5 -5.40 -21.56 25.08
CA ASN A 5 -4.55 -22.74 24.87
C ASN A 5 -4.28 -22.92 23.37
N PRO A 6 -3.04 -23.25 22.97
CA PRO A 6 -2.72 -23.51 21.57
C PRO A 6 -3.62 -24.63 21.02
N LEU A 7 -4.12 -24.45 19.81
CA LEU A 7 -4.84 -25.49 19.08
C LEU A 7 -3.86 -26.57 18.60
N ASN A 8 -4.38 -27.76 18.28
CA ASN A 8 -3.58 -28.75 17.57
C ASN A 8 -3.02 -28.11 16.30
N ASP A 9 -1.72 -28.28 16.07
CA ASP A 9 -0.92 -27.71 14.97
C ASP A 9 -0.37 -26.29 15.17
N CYS A 10 -0.58 -25.66 16.34
CA CYS A 10 0.15 -24.43 16.69
C CYS A 10 1.65 -24.73 16.91
N PRO A 11 2.58 -23.93 16.36
CA PRO A 11 4.00 -24.09 16.66
C PRO A 11 4.25 -24.01 18.17
N ILE A 12 4.83 -25.07 18.72
CA ILE A 12 5.14 -25.16 20.16
C ILE A 12 6.52 -24.59 20.50
N ASP A 13 7.31 -24.28 19.47
CA ASP A 13 8.66 -23.74 19.56
C ASP A 13 9.00 -22.94 18.29
N TRP A 14 10.11 -22.21 18.35
CA TRP A 14 10.59 -21.35 17.27
C TRP A 14 11.08 -22.11 16.04
N ASP A 15 11.58 -23.33 16.21
CA ASP A 15 12.09 -24.13 15.11
C ASP A 15 10.94 -24.55 14.20
N LYS A 16 9.82 -25.02 14.76
CA LYS A 16 8.60 -25.33 14.01
C LYS A 16 7.94 -24.09 13.38
N ALA A 17 7.97 -22.96 14.09
CA ALA A 17 7.44 -21.71 13.55
C ALA A 17 8.23 -21.27 12.31
N LYS A 18 9.56 -21.36 12.39
CA LYS A 18 10.46 -21.02 11.29
C LYS A 18 10.35 -21.99 10.12
N GLU A 19 10.31 -23.29 10.36
CA GLU A 19 10.09 -24.31 9.33
C GLU A 19 8.78 -24.05 8.57
N TRP A 20 7.71 -23.72 9.30
CA TRP A 20 6.45 -23.34 8.69
C TRP A 20 6.57 -22.05 7.86
N GLN A 21 7.22 -21.01 8.39
CA GLN A 21 7.41 -19.73 7.70
C GLN A 21 8.21 -19.90 6.41
N GLU A 22 9.28 -20.70 6.44
CA GLU A 22 10.10 -21.02 5.27
C GLU A 22 9.29 -21.78 4.22
N CYS A 23 8.47 -22.76 4.63
CA CYS A 23 7.54 -23.44 3.72
C CYS A 23 6.47 -22.50 3.14
N ALA A 24 5.91 -21.61 3.96
CA ALA A 24 4.86 -20.69 3.56
C ALA A 24 5.37 -19.61 2.59
N ASN A 25 6.61 -19.17 2.78
CA ASN A 25 7.28 -18.18 1.92
C ASN A 25 8.09 -18.82 0.79
N ALA A 26 8.09 -20.15 0.64
CA ALA A 26 8.91 -20.86 -0.36
C ALA A 26 8.64 -20.45 -1.82
N LYS A 27 7.52 -19.78 -2.08
CA LYS A 27 7.13 -19.24 -3.39
C LYS A 27 6.98 -17.71 -3.39
N CYS A 28 7.32 -17.04 -2.28
CA CYS A 28 7.36 -15.58 -2.24
C CYS A 28 8.66 -15.14 -2.93
N GLU A 29 8.53 -14.35 -3.98
CA GLU A 29 9.67 -13.87 -4.77
C GLU A 29 9.74 -12.33 -4.71
N GLY A 30 10.94 -11.79 -4.52
CA GLY A 30 11.18 -10.34 -4.50
C GLY A 30 10.51 -9.62 -3.32
N ASP A 31 10.01 -8.39 -3.57
CA ASP A 31 9.33 -7.53 -2.58
C ASP A 31 7.86 -7.94 -2.34
N SER A 32 7.54 -9.22 -2.56
CA SER A 32 6.21 -9.76 -2.30
C SER A 32 5.94 -9.83 -0.80
N PRO A 33 4.71 -9.59 -0.35
CA PRO A 33 4.39 -9.76 1.06
C PRO A 33 4.79 -11.15 1.57
N GLU A 34 5.35 -11.20 2.78
CA GLU A 34 5.88 -12.44 3.36
C GLU A 34 5.33 -12.68 4.77
N TRP A 35 5.17 -13.96 5.11
CA TRP A 35 4.77 -14.37 6.44
C TRP A 35 5.93 -14.19 7.43
N SER A 36 5.67 -13.65 8.62
CA SER A 36 6.69 -13.48 9.68
C SER A 36 6.13 -13.68 11.08
N TRP A 37 6.80 -14.48 11.91
CA TRP A 37 6.42 -14.66 13.31
C TRP A 37 7.05 -13.61 14.24
N ASP A 38 6.24 -13.01 15.11
CA ASP A 38 6.68 -12.10 16.18
C ASP A 38 7.09 -12.84 17.47
N CYS A 39 7.72 -12.14 18.41
CA CYS A 39 8.25 -12.70 19.66
C CYS A 39 7.20 -13.39 20.57
N GLY A 40 5.91 -13.31 20.25
CA GLY A 40 4.79 -13.96 20.93
C GLY A 40 4.06 -15.00 20.09
N PHE A 41 4.67 -15.53 19.02
CA PHE A 41 4.02 -16.42 18.03
C PHE A 41 2.77 -15.80 17.39
N LYS A 42 2.74 -14.47 17.24
CA LYS A 42 1.77 -13.82 16.33
C LYS A 42 2.38 -13.81 14.93
N LEU A 43 1.53 -13.91 13.93
CA LEU A 43 1.93 -14.07 12.54
C LEU A 43 1.47 -12.87 11.72
N ASP A 44 2.41 -12.19 11.08
CA ASP A 44 2.19 -11.04 10.21
C ASP A 44 2.40 -11.42 8.73
N PHE A 45 1.76 -10.70 7.80
CA PHE A 45 1.93 -10.86 6.34
C PHE A 45 1.97 -9.48 5.66
N ASP A 46 3.18 -8.95 5.44
CA ASP A 46 3.39 -7.56 5.06
C ASP A 46 4.27 -7.42 3.82
N GLY A 47 3.95 -6.46 2.95
CA GLY A 47 4.75 -6.10 1.77
C GLY A 47 4.48 -4.66 1.31
N PRO A 48 5.48 -3.88 0.87
CA PRO A 48 5.25 -2.47 0.55
C PRO A 48 5.71 -2.11 -0.86
N LEU A 49 4.87 -1.46 -1.69
CA LEU A 49 5.47 -0.71 -2.81
C LEU A 49 4.81 0.62 -3.16
N LEU A 50 3.49 0.78 -3.09
CA LEU A 50 2.87 2.05 -3.48
C LEU A 50 1.68 2.46 -2.61
N ARG A 51 1.80 3.61 -1.96
CA ARG A 51 0.75 4.22 -1.13
C ARG A 51 0.35 5.57 -1.72
N VAL A 52 -0.93 5.72 -2.06
CA VAL A 52 -1.51 7.00 -2.51
C VAL A 52 -2.20 7.69 -1.34
N SER A 53 -1.93 8.97 -1.13
CA SER A 53 -2.61 9.82 -0.14
C SER A 53 -3.18 11.05 -0.84
N SER A 54 -4.47 11.32 -0.66
CA SER A 54 -5.11 12.47 -1.30
C SER A 54 -6.09 13.17 -0.37
N ARG A 55 -6.32 14.45 -0.64
CA ARG A 55 -7.35 15.27 0.00
C ARG A 55 -7.83 16.35 -0.96
N PHE A 56 -9.14 16.45 -1.12
CA PHE A 56 -9.79 17.46 -1.96
C PHE A 56 -10.89 18.19 -1.18
N TYR A 57 -11.02 19.48 -1.44
CA TYR A 57 -11.96 20.41 -0.84
C TYR A 57 -12.98 20.83 -1.89
N PRO A 58 -14.28 20.81 -1.60
CA PRO A 58 -15.31 21.22 -2.55
C PRO A 58 -15.36 22.75 -2.69
N PRO A 59 -15.90 23.26 -3.82
CA PRO A 59 -16.18 24.67 -4.02
C PRO A 59 -17.01 25.25 -2.86
N LYS A 60 -16.45 26.20 -2.12
CA LYS A 60 -17.09 26.87 -0.98
C LYS A 60 -16.52 28.27 -0.81
N THR A 61 -17.29 29.16 -0.19
CA THR A 61 -16.91 30.55 0.11
C THR A 61 -15.54 30.73 0.78
N HIS A 62 -15.06 29.76 1.56
CA HIS A 62 -13.77 29.81 2.23
C HIS A 62 -12.65 28.99 1.55
N TYR A 63 -12.98 28.21 0.51
CA TYR A 63 -12.07 27.28 -0.17
C TYR A 63 -11.92 27.55 -1.68
N GLY A 64 -12.68 28.49 -2.24
CA GLY A 64 -12.65 28.83 -3.67
C GLY A 64 -13.88 28.32 -4.42
N ASP A 65 -13.96 28.67 -5.71
CA ASP A 65 -15.04 28.28 -6.62
C ASP A 65 -14.80 26.93 -7.33
N THR A 66 -13.71 26.26 -6.99
CA THR A 66 -13.24 25.01 -7.61
C THR A 66 -13.03 23.90 -6.58
N TRP A 67 -12.84 22.68 -7.09
CA TRP A 67 -12.35 21.55 -6.33
C TRP A 67 -10.83 21.63 -6.23
N ASP A 68 -10.33 22.00 -5.06
CA ASP A 68 -8.91 22.16 -4.77
C ASP A 68 -8.39 20.99 -3.91
N GLY A 69 -7.18 20.52 -4.17
CA GLY A 69 -6.56 19.52 -3.32
C GLY A 69 -5.22 19.03 -3.84
N ASN A 70 -4.74 17.95 -3.24
CA ASN A 70 -3.51 17.32 -3.70
C ASN A 70 -3.58 15.79 -3.61
N VAL A 71 -2.80 15.16 -4.48
CA VAL A 71 -2.47 13.74 -4.44
C VAL A 71 -0.98 13.63 -4.20
N THR A 72 -0.60 12.81 -3.24
CA THR A 72 0.78 12.47 -2.95
C THR A 72 0.98 10.97 -3.12
N ILE A 73 1.95 10.62 -3.96
CA ILE A 73 2.39 9.25 -4.18
C ILE A 73 3.56 8.97 -3.26
N TYR A 74 3.50 7.86 -2.54
CA TYR A 74 4.57 7.32 -1.73
C TYR A 74 4.97 5.97 -2.29
N ILE A 75 6.28 5.73 -2.38
CA ILE A 75 6.85 4.41 -2.60
C ILE A 75 7.54 4.05 -1.29
N PHE A 76 7.08 2.97 -0.65
CA PHE A 76 7.30 2.75 0.78
C PHE A 76 6.80 3.97 1.60
N ASP A 77 7.62 4.48 2.52
CA ASP A 77 7.35 5.70 3.29
C ASP A 77 7.88 6.97 2.64
N LYS A 78 8.56 6.87 1.50
CA LYS A 78 9.12 8.05 0.82
C LYS A 78 8.09 8.66 -0.09
N LYS A 79 7.78 9.94 0.16
CA LYS A 79 7.04 10.78 -0.79
C LYS A 79 7.86 10.92 -2.08
N VAL A 80 7.33 10.38 -3.18
CA VAL A 80 8.00 10.41 -4.50
C VAL A 80 7.40 11.46 -5.42
N SER A 81 6.12 11.80 -5.25
CA SER A 81 5.49 12.86 -6.01
C SER A 81 4.33 13.50 -5.26
N THR A 82 4.09 14.78 -5.49
CA THR A 82 2.86 15.47 -5.11
C THR A 82 2.39 16.32 -6.26
N MET A 83 1.09 16.21 -6.58
CA MET A 83 0.43 17.03 -7.58
C MET A 83 -0.75 17.74 -6.93
N ALA A 84 -0.84 19.04 -7.15
CA ALA A 84 -1.99 19.85 -6.79
C ALA A 84 -3.03 19.82 -7.92
N PHE A 85 -4.30 19.85 -7.56
CA PHE A 85 -5.43 19.85 -8.48
C PHE A 85 -6.34 21.02 -8.15
N ASP A 86 -6.79 21.70 -9.19
CA ASP A 86 -7.74 22.80 -9.13
C ASP A 86 -8.68 22.66 -10.33
N CYS A 87 -9.86 22.10 -10.11
CA CYS A 87 -10.80 21.71 -11.17
C CYS A 87 -12.19 22.31 -10.95
N LYS A 88 -12.85 22.77 -12.01
CA LYS A 88 -14.16 23.45 -11.87
C LYS A 88 -15.28 22.47 -11.56
N THR A 89 -15.18 21.24 -12.04
CA THR A 89 -16.19 20.20 -11.83
C THR A 89 -15.58 18.95 -11.19
N LEU A 90 -16.43 18.16 -10.55
CA LEU A 90 -16.02 16.89 -9.95
C LEU A 90 -15.56 15.88 -11.03
N ASP A 91 -16.19 15.92 -12.21
CA ASP A 91 -15.81 15.05 -13.34
C ASP A 91 -14.42 15.40 -13.87
N GLU A 92 -14.10 16.70 -14.01
CA GLU A 92 -12.75 17.16 -14.37
C GLU A 92 -11.72 16.70 -13.33
N LEU A 93 -12.02 16.85 -12.04
CA LEU A 93 -11.13 16.41 -10.96
C LEU A 93 -10.86 14.91 -11.05
N LYS A 94 -11.92 14.11 -11.22
CA LYS A 94 -11.83 12.65 -11.33
C LYS A 94 -10.90 12.25 -12.47
N ILE A 95 -11.18 12.77 -13.68
CA ILE A 95 -10.39 12.45 -14.88
C ILE A 95 -8.91 12.83 -14.68
N ALA A 96 -8.65 14.02 -14.12
CA ALA A 96 -7.29 14.49 -13.89
C ALA A 96 -6.52 13.62 -12.89
N VAL A 97 -7.16 13.24 -11.78
CA VAL A 97 -6.54 12.40 -10.74
C VAL A 97 -6.30 10.98 -11.23
N GLU A 98 -7.27 10.37 -11.91
CA GLU A 98 -7.12 9.03 -12.49
C GLU A 98 -6.00 9.00 -13.53
N SER A 99 -5.97 9.97 -14.45
CA SER A 99 -4.89 10.08 -15.46
C SER A 99 -3.52 10.24 -14.81
N TYR A 100 -3.43 11.05 -13.75
CA TYR A 100 -2.20 11.25 -13.00
C TYR A 100 -1.71 9.96 -12.34
N ILE A 101 -2.60 9.20 -11.68
CA ILE A 101 -2.25 7.94 -11.02
C ILE A 101 -1.89 6.85 -12.03
N MET A 102 -2.66 6.72 -13.12
CA MET A 102 -2.39 5.74 -14.17
C MET A 102 -1.07 5.99 -14.89
N GLY A 103 -0.65 7.25 -15.05
CA GLY A 103 0.68 7.58 -15.53
C GLY A 103 1.81 6.94 -14.70
N PHE A 104 1.65 6.93 -13.36
CA PHE A 104 2.62 6.26 -12.47
C PHE A 104 2.57 4.73 -12.59
N VAL A 105 1.37 4.15 -12.74
CA VAL A 105 1.21 2.70 -12.92
C VAL A 105 1.87 2.26 -14.23
N ASP A 106 1.57 2.92 -15.34
CA ASP A 106 2.16 2.64 -16.66
C ASP A 106 3.69 2.77 -16.64
N GLU A 107 4.21 3.77 -15.94
CA GLU A 107 5.65 3.97 -15.79
C GLU A 107 6.30 2.82 -15.03
N ILE A 108 5.69 2.37 -13.92
CA ILE A 108 6.17 1.23 -13.14
C ILE A 108 6.12 -0.05 -13.98
N GLU A 109 5.01 -0.32 -14.67
CA GLU A 109 4.86 -1.50 -15.51
C GLU A 109 5.89 -1.53 -16.65
N LYS A 110 6.20 -0.39 -17.28
CA LYS A 110 7.26 -0.31 -18.29
C LYS A 110 8.64 -0.66 -17.72
N HIS A 111 8.93 -0.25 -16.50
CA HIS A 111 10.21 -0.56 -15.87
C HIS A 111 10.28 -2.03 -15.42
N LEU A 112 9.15 -2.66 -15.07
CA LEU A 112 9.07 -4.07 -14.71
C LEU A 112 9.15 -5.01 -15.95
N ASN A 113 8.58 -4.62 -17.09
CA ASN A 113 8.52 -5.45 -18.29
C ASN A 113 9.74 -5.32 -19.23
N ASN A 114 10.65 -4.38 -18.97
CA ASN A 114 11.91 -4.20 -19.71
C ASN A 114 13.14 -4.72 -18.94
N GLY A 115 12.92 -5.36 -17.78
CA GLY A 115 13.96 -5.92 -16.89
C GLY A 115 14.18 -7.41 -17.06
#